data_AF-E6UWW6-F1
#
_entry.id   AF-E6UWW6-F1
#
_cell.length_a   1.000
_cell.length_b   1.000
_cell.length_c   1.000
_cell.angle_alpha   90.00
_cell.angle_beta   90.00
_cell.angle_gamma   90.00
#
_symmetry.space_group_name_H-M   'P 1'
#
loop_
_entity.id
_entity.type
_entity.pdbx_description
1 polymer ?
#
loop_
_entity_poly.entity_id
_entity_poly.type
_entity_poly.pdbx_seq_one_letter_code
_entity_poly.pdbx_strand_id
1 'polypeptide(L)'
;MLTALYYLLMLLLGFAWYKFGQNLLRKGYRDERDQRTEGFVGPVGFLLIAVVGCYLLFALLRALLRAEVPCMGKACQMQVYTLAANPGEYWANMFFLAWLVLGLGYAMYVTLKVWFRA
;
A
#
# COMPACT_ATOMS: atom_id res chain seq x y z
N MET A 1 3.17 7.53 -23.62
CA MET A 1 3.45 6.08 -23.67
C MET A 1 4.01 5.57 -22.34
N LEU A 2 5.09 6.16 -21.81
CA LEU A 2 5.67 5.79 -20.50
C LEU A 2 4.68 5.88 -19.33
N THR A 3 3.82 6.90 -19.29
CA THR A 3 2.84 7.07 -18.20
C THR A 3 1.78 5.96 -18.18
N ALA A 4 1.29 5.53 -19.35
CA ALA A 4 0.34 4.43 -19.44
C ALA A 4 0.99 3.09 -19.03
N LEU A 5 2.24 2.87 -19.44
CA LEU A 5 3.03 1.72 -19.01
C LEU A 5 3.23 1.70 -17.49
N TYR A 6 3.53 2.85 -16.87
CA TYR A 6 3.68 2.99 -15.43
C TYR A 6 2.40 2.59 -14.67
N TYR A 7 1.24 3.12 -15.06
CA TYR A 7 -0.02 2.75 -14.41
C TYR A 7 -0.40 1.30 -14.63
N LEU A 8 -0.13 0.75 -15.82
CA LEU A 8 -0.36 -0.66 -16.12
C LEU A 8 0.54 -1.58 -15.28
N LEU A 9 1.81 -1.22 -15.10
CA LEU A 9 2.74 -1.92 -14.20
C LEU A 9 2.29 -1.84 -12.74
N MET A 10 1.77 -0.70 -12.28
CA MET A 10 1.18 -0.60 -10.95
C MET A 10 0.00 -1.56 -10.80
N LEU A 11 -0.94 -1.58 -11.75
CA LEU A 11 -2.08 -2.50 -11.70
C LEU A 11 -1.62 -3.97 -11.67
N LEU A 12 -0.63 -4.34 -12.48
CA LEU A 12 -0.05 -5.69 -12.47
C LEU A 12 0.61 -6.03 -11.14
N LEU A 13 1.34 -5.08 -10.54
CA LEU A 13 1.91 -5.25 -9.20
C LEU A 13 0.81 -5.49 -8.16
N GLY A 14 -0.28 -4.75 -8.24
CA GLY A 14 -1.44 -4.91 -7.35
C GLY A 14 -2.10 -6.28 -7.52
N PHE A 15 -2.25 -6.73 -8.76
CA PHE A 15 -2.77 -8.06 -9.06
C PHE A 15 -1.85 -9.17 -8.52
N ALA A 16 -0.53 -9.05 -8.72
CA ALA A 16 0.45 -9.99 -8.19
C ALA A 16 0.42 -10.03 -6.66
N TRP A 17 0.35 -8.86 -6.01
CA TRP A 17 0.25 -8.72 -4.56
C TRP A 17 -1.03 -9.35 -4.00
N TYR A 18 -2.15 -9.09 -4.66
CA TYR A 18 -3.43 -9.70 -4.32
C TYR A 18 -3.39 -11.22 -4.46
N LYS A 19 -2.90 -11.73 -5.60
CA LYS A 19 -2.77 -13.18 -5.85
C LYS A 19 -1.87 -13.84 -4.82
N PHE A 20 -0.76 -13.20 -4.46
CA PHE A 20 0.14 -13.66 -3.42
C PHE A 20 -0.53 -13.74 -2.05
N GLY A 21 -1.23 -12.68 -1.63
CA GLY A 21 -1.99 -12.67 -0.38
C GLY A 21 -3.09 -13.72 -0.35
N GLN A 22 -3.82 -13.90 -1.46
CA GLN A 22 -4.83 -14.95 -1.57
C GLN A 22 -4.24 -16.36 -1.49
N ASN A 23 -3.07 -16.59 -2.10
CA ASN A 23 -2.37 -17.88 -1.99
C ASN A 23 -1.94 -18.18 -0.55
N LEU A 24 -1.45 -17.17 0.18
CA LEU A 24 -1.17 -17.29 1.62
C LEU A 24 -2.44 -17.60 2.41
N LEU A 25 -3.55 -16.93 2.08
CA LEU A 25 -4.84 -17.19 2.74
C LEU A 25 -5.41 -18.56 2.40
N ARG A 26 -5.04 -19.18 1.27
CA ARG A 26 -5.46 -20.53 0.90
C ARG A 26 -4.68 -21.63 1.62
N LYS A 27 -3.47 -21.34 2.11
CA LYS A 27 -2.71 -22.32 2.91
C LYS A 27 -3.47 -22.69 4.19
N GLY A 28 -3.36 -23.95 4.59
CA GLY A 28 -3.94 -24.46 5.83
C GLY A 28 -3.31 -23.84 7.09
N TYR A 29 -3.80 -24.22 8.27
CA TYR A 29 -3.26 -23.75 9.56
C TYR A 29 -1.81 -24.23 9.81
N ARG A 30 -1.47 -25.41 9.29
CA ARG A 30 -0.13 -26.00 9.31
C ARG A 30 0.38 -26.16 7.89
N ASP A 31 1.64 -25.79 7.69
CA ASP A 31 2.37 -26.01 6.44
C ASP A 31 2.86 -27.48 6.37
N GLU A 32 3.38 -27.92 5.22
CA GLU A 32 3.82 -29.31 4.98
C GLU A 32 4.91 -29.81 5.94
N ARG A 33 5.55 -28.90 6.69
CA ARG A 33 6.55 -29.20 7.74
C ARG A 33 5.99 -29.19 9.16
N ASP A 34 4.67 -29.23 9.32
CA ASP A 34 3.94 -29.14 10.60
C ASP A 34 4.13 -27.82 11.37
N GLN A 35 4.68 -26.79 10.72
CA GLN A 35 4.86 -25.45 11.29
C GLN A 35 3.60 -24.60 11.11
N ARG A 36 3.33 -23.70 12.06
CA ARG A 36 2.21 -22.75 11.97
C ARG A 36 2.46 -21.82 10.80
N THR A 37 1.46 -21.64 9.94
CA THR A 37 1.58 -20.72 8.79
C THR A 37 1.81 -19.30 9.32
N GLU A 38 3.02 -18.76 9.10
CA GLU A 38 3.36 -17.41 9.53
C GLU A 38 2.66 -16.37 8.64
N GLY A 39 2.26 -15.26 9.25
CA GLY A 39 1.72 -14.12 8.51
C GLY A 39 2.78 -13.51 7.60
N PHE A 40 2.35 -12.74 6.60
CA PHE A 40 3.27 -12.09 5.66
C PHE A 40 4.31 -11.19 6.36
N VAL A 41 3.92 -10.63 7.51
CA VAL A 41 4.76 -9.74 8.30
C VAL A 41 4.82 -10.26 9.73
N GLY A 42 6.01 -10.34 10.31
CA GLY A 42 6.19 -10.67 11.73
C GLY A 42 5.67 -9.56 12.66
N PRO A 43 5.63 -9.79 13.99
CA PRO A 43 5.12 -8.84 14.99
C PRO A 43 5.68 -7.43 14.91
N VAL A 44 7.00 -7.29 14.81
CA VAL A 44 7.67 -5.98 14.72
C VAL A 44 7.36 -5.29 13.40
N GLY A 45 7.41 -6.03 12.30
CA GLY A 45 7.09 -5.48 10.98
C GLY A 45 5.62 -5.06 10.89
N PHE A 46 4.70 -5.76 11.57
CA PHE A 46 3.29 -5.40 11.63
C PHE A 46 3.10 -4.04 12.29
N LEU A 47 3.76 -3.79 13.43
CA LEU A 47 3.71 -2.48 14.10
C LEU A 47 4.26 -1.36 13.21
N LEU A 48 5.40 -1.61 12.54
CA LEU A 48 6.00 -0.63 11.63
C LEU A 48 5.05 -0.31 10.46
N ILE A 49 4.47 -1.33 9.82
CA ILE A 49 3.52 -1.14 8.73
C ILE A 49 2.25 -0.44 9.21
N ALA A 50 1.76 -0.74 10.41
CA ALA A 50 0.61 -0.07 10.99
C ALA A 50 0.88 1.43 11.20
N VAL A 51 2.02 1.79 11.79
CA VAL A 51 2.40 3.19 12.02
C VAL A 51 2.56 3.93 10.69
N VAL A 52 3.31 3.35 9.74
CA VAL A 52 3.52 3.95 8.42
C VAL A 52 2.21 4.06 7.64
N GLY A 53 1.38 3.02 7.67
CA GLY A 53 0.07 2.99 7.02
C GLY A 53 -0.88 4.05 7.58
N CYS A 54 -0.95 4.20 8.90
CA CYS A 54 -1.72 5.26 9.56
C CYS A 54 -1.23 6.67 9.17
N TYR A 55 0.08 6.89 9.15
CA TYR A 55 0.66 8.16 8.71
C TYR A 55 0.32 8.47 7.24
N LEU A 56 0.47 7.50 6.35
CA LEU A 56 0.16 7.67 4.92
C LEU A 56 -1.34 7.90 4.69
N LEU A 57 -2.20 7.20 5.41
CA LEU A 57 -3.65 7.41 5.37
C LEU A 57 -4.00 8.82 5.83
N PHE A 58 -3.40 9.29 6.92
CA PHE A 58 -3.57 10.67 7.38
C PHE A 58 -3.10 11.69 6.33
N ALA A 59 -1.94 11.45 5.71
CA ALA A 59 -1.41 12.32 4.65
C ALA A 59 -2.35 12.36 3.43
N LEU A 60 -2.91 11.21 3.03
CA LEU A 60 -3.89 11.12 1.94
C LEU A 60 -5.18 11.88 2.26
N LEU A 61 -5.73 11.70 3.46
CA LEU A 61 -6.95 12.40 3.91
C LEU A 61 -6.71 13.92 3.99
N ARG A 62 -5.57 14.32 4.56
CA ARG A 62 -5.16 15.72 4.62
C ARG A 62 -5.04 16.33 3.23
N ALA A 63 -4.46 15.59 2.28
CA ALA A 63 -4.31 16.02 0.91
C ALA A 63 -5.66 16.21 0.20
N LEU A 64 -6.61 15.28 0.39
CA LEU A 64 -7.98 15.42 -0.12
C LEU A 64 -8.67 16.67 0.43
N LEU A 65 -8.56 16.91 1.74
CA LEU A 65 -9.23 18.03 2.40
C LEU A 65 -8.61 19.38 2.05
N ARG A 66 -7.28 19.44 1.89
CA ARG A 66 -6.58 20.68 1.55
C ARG A 66 -6.45 20.93 0.06
N ALA A 67 -6.73 19.92 -0.78
CA ALA A 67 -6.46 19.93 -2.21
C ALA A 67 -4.98 20.25 -2.55
N GLU A 68 -4.07 19.85 -1.65
CA GLU A 68 -2.63 20.08 -1.72
C GLU A 68 -1.87 18.80 -1.36
N VAL A 69 -0.88 18.43 -2.16
CA VAL A 69 -0.06 17.23 -1.96
C VAL A 69 1.42 17.60 -2.05
N PRO A 70 2.24 17.29 -1.03
CA PRO A 70 3.68 17.37 -1.17
C PRO A 70 4.14 16.31 -2.16
N CYS A 71 5.09 16.66 -3.03
CA CYS A 71 5.61 15.70 -3.99
C CYS A 71 6.21 14.46 -3.31
N MET A 72 5.86 13.27 -3.82
CA MET A 72 6.37 11.99 -3.31
C MET A 72 7.29 11.34 -4.35
N GLY A 73 8.61 11.41 -4.14
CA GLY A 73 9.60 10.74 -5.00
C GLY A 73 11.03 11.27 -4.85
N LYS A 74 12.00 10.54 -5.44
CA LYS A 74 13.44 10.89 -5.37
C LYS A 74 13.83 12.17 -6.12
N ALA A 75 12.98 12.66 -7.01
CA ALA A 75 13.27 13.82 -7.87
C ALA A 75 12.67 15.14 -7.34
N CYS A 76 12.11 15.15 -6.12
CA CYS A 76 11.33 16.29 -5.65
C CYS A 76 12.00 17.13 -4.57
N GLN A 77 12.07 18.43 -4.83
CA GLN A 77 12.64 19.46 -3.95
C GLN A 77 11.61 19.97 -2.91
N MET A 78 10.88 19.06 -2.25
CA MET A 78 9.84 19.40 -1.25
C MET A 78 8.75 20.36 -1.79
N GLN A 79 8.47 20.32 -3.09
CA GLN A 79 7.44 21.17 -3.71
C GLN A 79 6.03 20.66 -3.38
N VAL A 80 5.08 21.59 -3.26
CA VAL A 80 3.66 21.30 -2.99
C VAL A 80 2.87 21.50 -4.27
N TYR A 81 2.14 20.47 -4.70
CA TYR A 81 1.23 20.54 -5.83
C TYR A 81 -0.19 20.78 -5.35
N THR A 82 -0.85 21.77 -5.93
CA THR A 82 -2.25 22.08 -5.64
C THR A 82 -3.14 21.59 -6.79
N LEU A 83 -4.39 21.22 -6.47
CA LEU A 83 -5.36 20.79 -7.49
C LEU A 83 -5.63 21.89 -8.53
N ALA A 84 -5.60 23.15 -8.11
CA ALA A 84 -5.89 24.30 -8.97
C ALA A 84 -4.74 24.63 -9.93
N ALA A 85 -3.49 24.55 -9.47
CA ALA A 85 -2.34 24.91 -10.30
C ALA A 85 -1.80 23.72 -11.11
N ASN A 86 -1.82 22.51 -10.55
CA ASN A 86 -1.15 21.33 -11.10
C ASN A 86 -2.02 20.08 -10.98
N PRO A 87 -3.17 19.99 -11.67
CA PRO A 87 -4.13 18.90 -11.50
C PRO A 87 -3.54 17.52 -11.84
N GLY A 88 -2.72 17.43 -12.88
CA GLY A 88 -2.11 16.15 -13.28
C GLY A 88 -1.14 15.59 -12.24
N GLU A 89 -0.21 16.41 -11.76
CA GLU A 89 0.78 16.00 -10.75
C GLU A 89 0.13 15.74 -9.39
N TYR A 90 -0.88 16.54 -9.03
CA TYR A 90 -1.70 16.30 -7.85
C TYR A 90 -2.31 14.89 -7.88
N TRP A 91 -3.04 14.54 -8.94
CA TRP A 91 -3.71 13.23 -9.03
C TRP A 91 -2.73 12.05 -9.14
N ALA A 92 -1.58 12.23 -9.78
CA ALA A 92 -0.55 11.19 -9.82
C ALA A 92 0.01 10.87 -8.42
N ASN A 93 0.33 11.91 -7.62
CA ASN A 93 0.79 11.71 -6.25
C ASN A 93 -0.32 11.16 -5.34
N MET A 94 -1.57 11.62 -5.51
CA MET A 94 -2.73 11.08 -4.80
C MET A 94 -2.96 9.60 -5.08
N PHE A 95 -2.86 9.21 -6.36
CA PHE A 95 -2.98 7.82 -6.77
C PHE A 95 -1.88 6.97 -6.13
N PHE A 96 -0.62 7.43 -6.17
CA PHE A 96 0.49 6.74 -5.55
C PHE A 96 0.33 6.58 -4.02
N LEU A 97 -0.12 7.63 -3.34
CA LEU A 97 -0.43 7.59 -1.91
C LEU A 97 -1.51 6.57 -1.58
N ALA A 98 -2.63 6.63 -2.30
CA ALA A 98 -3.73 5.68 -2.14
C ALA A 98 -3.24 4.25 -2.41
N TRP A 99 -2.40 4.06 -3.42
CA TRP A 99 -1.82 2.78 -3.77
C TRP A 99 -0.97 2.18 -2.63
N LEU A 100 -0.12 2.99 -2.00
CA LEU A 100 0.67 2.55 -0.84
C LEU A 100 -0.21 2.21 0.36
N VAL A 101 -1.20 3.04 0.66
CA VAL A 101 -2.16 2.79 1.77
C VAL A 101 -2.90 1.48 1.56
N LEU A 102 -3.39 1.22 0.34
CA LEU A 102 -4.08 -0.02 -0.01
C LEU A 102 -3.16 -1.24 0.09
N GLY A 103 -1.92 -1.14 -0.42
CA GLY A 103 -0.95 -2.22 -0.36
C GLY A 103 -0.58 -2.62 1.07
N LEU A 104 -0.30 -1.64 1.93
CA LEU A 104 0.00 -1.84 3.34
C LEU A 104 -1.22 -2.35 4.12
N GLY A 105 -2.39 -1.77 3.88
CA GLY A 105 -3.65 -2.21 4.49
C GLY A 105 -3.98 -3.67 4.15
N TYR A 106 -3.77 -4.07 2.89
CA TYR A 106 -3.96 -5.46 2.48
C TYR A 106 -2.95 -6.42 3.15
N ALA A 107 -1.68 -6.01 3.28
CA ALA A 107 -0.66 -6.79 3.98
C ALA A 107 -1.03 -7.01 5.46
N MET A 108 -1.52 -5.96 6.14
CA MET A 108 -2.02 -6.06 7.51
C MET A 108 -3.23 -6.99 7.60
N TYR A 109 -4.20 -6.84 6.68
CA TYR A 109 -5.38 -7.69 6.62
C TYR A 109 -5.02 -9.17 6.48
N VAL A 110 -4.15 -9.52 5.52
CA VAL A 110 -3.70 -10.90 5.31
C VAL A 110 -3.02 -11.44 6.56
N THR A 111 -2.14 -10.64 7.17
CA THR A 111 -1.41 -11.02 8.39
C THR A 111 -2.35 -11.31 9.56
N LEU A 112 -3.31 -10.42 9.83
CA LEU A 112 -4.32 -10.61 10.87
C LEU A 112 -5.18 -11.86 10.63
N LYS A 113 -5.62 -12.07 9.38
CA LYS A 113 -6.46 -13.22 9.00
C LYS A 113 -5.70 -14.54 9.09
N VAL A 114 -4.38 -14.53 9.01
CA VAL A 114 -3.54 -15.73 9.23
C VAL A 114 -3.32 -15.95 10.73
N TRP A 115 -2.99 -14.91 11.50
CA TRP A 115 -2.73 -15.05 12.94
C TRP A 115 -3.97 -15.43 13.76
N PHE A 116 -5.13 -14.85 13.44
CA PHE A 116 -6.41 -15.15 14.09
C PHE A 116 -7.15 -16.33 13.45
N ARG A 117 -6.47 -17.12 12.62
CA ARG A 117 -7.04 -18.34 12.06
C ARG A 117 -7.02 -19.42 13.15
N ALA A 118 -8.19 -19.75 13.68
CA ALA A 118 -8.40 -20.87 14.59
C ALA A 118 -8.24 -22.22 13.85
#